data_AF-A3IL72-F1
#
_entry.id   AF-A3IL72-F1
#
_cell.length_a   1.000
_cell.length_b   1.000
_cell.length_c   1.000
_cell.angle_alpha   90.00
_cell.angle_beta   90.00
_cell.angle_gamma   90.00
#
_symmetry.space_group_name_H-M   'P 1'
#
loop_
_entity.id
_entity.type
_entity.pdbx_description
1 polymer ?
#
loop_
_entity_poly.entity_id
_entity_poly.type
_entity_poly.pdbx_seq_one_letter_code
_entity_poly.pdbx_strand_id
1 'polypeptide(L)'
;MDVELQILKHLARDAQPTVSVIDEYCEGYKSLFNEVRSYECFKYLHLGIISPIKKKSLPEIAKIVGINSPQSLHHFIAYSPWEVTELRHRRLQKTLQALKGEKIIMIIDETGDRKKRCDPAPS
;
A
#
# COMPACT_ATOMS: atom_id res chain seq x y z
N MET A 1 7.87 -39.12 7.25
CA MET A 1 7.08 -37.87 7.16
C MET A 1 8.04 -36.85 6.60
N ASP A 2 7.85 -36.45 5.34
CA ASP A 2 8.82 -35.60 4.63
C ASP A 2 8.88 -34.20 5.24
N VAL A 3 10.00 -33.93 5.89
CA VAL A 3 10.34 -32.61 6.44
C VAL A 3 10.24 -31.54 5.35
N GLU A 4 10.58 -31.87 4.11
CA GLU A 4 10.44 -30.99 2.94
C GLU A 4 8.98 -30.57 2.65
N LEU A 5 8.02 -31.49 2.77
CA LEU A 5 6.60 -31.18 2.58
C LEU A 5 6.02 -30.34 3.73
N GLN A 6 6.58 -30.45 4.94
CA GLN A 6 6.23 -29.58 6.07
C GLN A 6 6.84 -28.18 5.92
N ILE A 7 8.07 -28.08 5.41
CA ILE A 7 8.71 -26.80 5.10
C ILE A 7 7.94 -26.07 4.01
N LEU A 8 7.56 -26.76 2.92
CA LEU A 8 6.76 -26.20 1.82
C LEU A 8 5.39 -25.68 2.28
N LYS A 9 4.75 -26.33 3.28
CA LYS A 9 3.49 -25.85 3.89
C LYS A 9 3.65 -24.58 4.73
N HIS A 10 4.87 -24.24 5.12
CA HIS A 10 5.17 -23.06 5.94
C HIS A 10 5.91 -21.97 5.16
N LEU A 11 6.23 -22.21 3.88
CA LEU A 11 6.69 -21.15 2.99
C LEU A 11 5.59 -20.11 2.80
N ALA A 12 5.99 -18.85 2.87
CA ALA A 12 5.11 -17.74 2.59
C ALA A 12 4.59 -17.89 1.15
N ARG A 13 3.26 -17.98 1.00
CA ARG A 13 2.62 -17.97 -0.32
C ARG A 13 2.99 -16.69 -1.07
N ASP A 14 2.95 -16.73 -2.40
CA ASP A 14 3.08 -15.51 -3.18
C ASP A 14 1.85 -14.59 -3.02
N ALA A 15 2.09 -13.30 -3.21
CA ALA A 15 1.04 -12.30 -3.27
C ALA A 15 0.24 -12.48 -4.57
N GLN A 16 -1.08 -12.33 -4.49
CA GLN A 16 -1.93 -12.37 -5.66
C GLN A 16 -1.54 -11.29 -6.67
N PRO A 17 -1.46 -11.63 -7.98
CA PRO A 17 -1.17 -10.66 -9.01
C PRO A 17 -2.31 -9.63 -9.15
N THR A 18 -1.98 -8.46 -9.68
CA THR A 18 -2.97 -7.44 -10.07
C THR A 18 -2.76 -7.06 -11.53
N VAL A 19 -2.87 -5.78 -11.89
CA VAL A 19 -2.46 -5.30 -13.22
C VAL A 19 -0.95 -5.07 -13.23
N SER A 20 -0.28 -5.35 -14.36
CA SER A 20 1.19 -5.35 -14.45
C SER A 20 1.83 -4.05 -13.96
N VAL A 21 1.26 -2.90 -14.33
CA VAL A 21 1.77 -1.58 -13.91
C VAL A 21 1.78 -1.42 -12.38
N ILE A 22 0.77 -1.95 -11.69
CA ILE A 22 0.71 -1.91 -10.22
C ILE A 22 1.71 -2.90 -9.63
N ASP A 23 1.78 -4.11 -10.18
CA ASP A 23 2.70 -5.15 -9.70
C ASP A 23 4.17 -4.71 -9.84
N GLU A 24 4.56 -4.18 -11.00
CA GLU A 24 5.89 -3.65 -11.29
C GLU A 24 6.25 -2.45 -10.40
N TYR A 25 5.29 -1.53 -10.20
CA TYR A 25 5.51 -0.39 -9.30
C TYR A 25 5.72 -0.85 -7.86
N CYS A 26 4.87 -1.77 -7.39
CA CYS A 26 4.85 -2.23 -6.00
C CYS A 26 6.03 -3.15 -5.66
N GLU A 27 6.64 -3.82 -6.64
CA GLU A 27 7.74 -4.76 -6.40
C GLU A 27 8.92 -4.11 -5.68
N GLY A 28 9.22 -2.84 -5.97
CA GLY A 28 10.27 -2.08 -5.27
C GLY A 28 10.00 -1.82 -3.78
N TYR A 29 8.79 -2.11 -3.30
CA TYR A 29 8.36 -1.95 -1.92
C TYR A 29 8.10 -3.28 -1.21
N LYS A 30 8.19 -4.41 -1.90
CA LYS A 30 7.85 -5.74 -1.34
C LYS A 30 8.58 -6.03 -0.03
N SER A 31 9.88 -5.70 0.05
CA SER A 31 10.69 -5.92 1.26
C SER A 31 10.34 -5.02 2.45
N LEU A 32 9.39 -4.09 2.32
CA LEU A 32 8.83 -3.36 3.46
C LEU A 32 7.82 -4.16 4.27
N PHE A 33 7.31 -5.25 3.71
CA PHE A 33 6.21 -6.00 4.28
C PHE A 33 6.70 -7.38 4.66
N ASN A 34 6.69 -7.66 5.97
CA ASN A 34 6.98 -9.00 6.49
C ASN A 34 5.86 -10.00 6.14
N GLU A 35 4.64 -9.51 5.97
CA GLU A 35 3.47 -10.31 5.67
C GLU A 35 2.99 -10.12 4.24
N VAL A 36 2.74 -11.24 3.55
CA VAL A 36 2.20 -11.27 2.20
C VAL A 36 0.88 -10.51 2.09
N ARG A 37 0.01 -10.63 3.10
CA ARG A 37 -1.29 -9.92 3.14
C ARG A 37 -1.12 -8.41 3.20
N SER A 38 -0.11 -7.94 3.92
CA SER A 38 0.19 -6.50 4.00
C SER A 38 0.69 -5.98 2.66
N TYR A 39 1.54 -6.75 1.97
CA TYR A 39 1.97 -6.42 0.61
C TYR A 39 0.80 -6.43 -0.39
N GLU A 40 -0.11 -7.40 -0.31
CA GLU A 40 -1.32 -7.41 -1.15
C GLU A 40 -2.21 -6.19 -0.90
N CYS A 41 -2.45 -5.84 0.37
CA CYS A 41 -3.21 -4.64 0.70
C CYS A 41 -2.55 -3.37 0.14
N PHE A 42 -1.22 -3.30 0.14
CA PHE A 42 -0.48 -2.20 -0.49
C PHE A 42 -0.73 -2.13 -2.00
N LYS A 43 -0.69 -3.26 -2.70
CA LYS A 43 -0.99 -3.36 -4.14
C LYS A 43 -2.44 -2.93 -4.44
N TYR A 44 -3.40 -3.48 -3.69
CA TYR A 44 -4.81 -3.16 -3.86
C TYR A 44 -5.12 -1.69 -3.55
N LEU A 45 -4.47 -1.11 -2.55
CA LEU A 45 -4.63 0.32 -2.26
C LEU A 45 -4.19 1.18 -3.44
N HIS A 46 -3.05 0.87 -4.07
CA HIS A 46 -2.58 1.58 -5.27
C HIS A 46 -3.57 1.44 -6.43
N LEU A 47 -4.01 0.20 -6.70
CA LEU A 47 -5.01 -0.08 -7.73
C LEU A 47 -6.29 0.74 -7.50
N GLY A 48 -6.79 0.79 -6.27
CA GLY A 48 -7.97 1.58 -5.91
C GLY A 48 -7.80 3.09 -6.04
N ILE A 49 -6.62 3.62 -5.71
CA ILE A 49 -6.32 5.06 -5.81
C ILE A 49 -6.31 5.55 -7.26
N ILE A 50 -5.77 4.73 -8.18
CA ILE A 50 -5.71 5.07 -9.61
C ILE A 50 -7.03 4.75 -10.34
N SER A 51 -7.90 3.94 -9.74
CA SER A 51 -9.18 3.58 -10.33
C SER A 51 -10.10 4.80 -10.50
N PRO A 52 -10.93 4.84 -11.56
CA PRO A 52 -11.83 5.97 -11.86
C PRO A 52 -13.10 5.94 -10.97
N ILE A 53 -12.92 5.94 -9.65
CA ILE A 53 -14.02 5.95 -8.67
C ILE A 53 -14.31 7.35 -8.16
N LYS A 54 -15.60 7.66 -7.97
CA LYS A 54 -16.05 8.99 -7.53
C LYS A 54 -15.55 9.36 -6.13
N LYS A 55 -15.42 8.39 -5.22
CA LYS A 55 -14.96 8.58 -3.84
C LYS A 55 -13.86 7.59 -3.50
N LYS A 56 -12.66 8.08 -3.20
CA LYS A 56 -11.49 7.28 -2.82
C LYS A 56 -11.45 6.98 -1.32
N SER A 57 -12.52 6.39 -0.81
CA SER A 57 -12.55 5.90 0.58
C SER A 57 -12.12 4.43 0.64
N LEU A 58 -11.55 3.98 1.77
CA LEU A 58 -11.11 2.59 1.91
C LEU A 58 -12.22 1.57 1.64
N PRO A 59 -13.48 1.76 2.10
CA PRO A 59 -14.56 0.83 1.78
C PRO A 59 -14.89 0.78 0.29
N GLU A 60 -14.89 1.92 -0.40
CA GLU A 60 -15.15 1.98 -1.85
C GLU A 60 -14.02 1.35 -2.66
N ILE A 61 -12.77 1.56 -2.23
CA ILE A 61 -11.62 0.89 -2.82
C ILE A 61 -11.70 -0.63 -2.60
N ALA A 62 -12.03 -1.09 -1.40
CA ALA A 62 -12.14 -2.53 -1.11
C ALA A 62 -13.18 -3.22 -2.01
N LYS A 63 -14.31 -2.55 -2.30
CA LYS A 63 -15.35 -3.07 -3.20
C LYS A 63 -14.83 -3.25 -4.62
N ILE A 64 -14.13 -2.25 -5.18
CA ILE A 64 -13.71 -2.31 -6.59
C ILE A 64 -12.54 -3.27 -6.81
N VAL A 65 -11.65 -3.42 -5.83
CA VAL A 65 -10.50 -4.33 -5.92
C VAL A 65 -10.82 -5.76 -5.46
N GLY A 66 -12.07 -6.05 -5.11
CA GLY A 66 -12.53 -7.40 -4.79
C GLY A 66 -12.03 -7.94 -3.45
N ILE A 67 -11.72 -7.08 -2.47
CA ILE A 67 -11.34 -7.54 -1.13
C ILE A 67 -12.60 -7.91 -0.34
N ASN A 68 -12.65 -9.16 0.13
CA ASN A 68 -13.79 -9.71 0.88
C ASN A 68 -14.12 -8.95 2.18
N SER A 69 -13.13 -8.29 2.79
CA SER A 69 -13.29 -7.52 4.03
C SER A 69 -12.76 -6.10 3.87
N PRO A 70 -13.63 -5.07 3.89
CA PRO A 70 -13.23 -3.66 3.90
C PRO A 70 -12.27 -3.29 5.05
N GLN A 71 -12.28 -4.08 6.13
CA GLN A 71 -11.41 -3.90 7.29
C GLN A 71 -9.94 -4.20 6.98
N SER A 72 -9.63 -5.00 5.96
CA SER A 72 -8.24 -5.34 5.60
C SER A 72 -7.43 -4.10 5.24
N LEU A 73 -7.97 -3.17 4.45
CA LEU A 73 -7.28 -1.93 4.08
C LEU A 73 -7.14 -0.97 5.27
N HIS A 74 -8.15 -0.92 6.14
CA HIS A 74 -8.06 -0.14 7.37
C HIS A 74 -6.96 -0.69 8.28
N HIS A 75 -6.94 -2.01 8.47
CA HIS A 75 -5.94 -2.67 9.31
C HIS A 75 -4.53 -2.49 8.73
N PHE A 76 -4.39 -2.61 7.42
CA PHE A 76 -3.14 -2.32 6.71
C PHE A 76 -2.61 -0.91 7.01
N ILE A 77 -3.46 0.11 7.02
CA ILE A 77 -3.02 1.49 7.26
C ILE A 77 -2.77 1.77 8.75
N ALA A 78 -3.61 1.22 9.63
CA ALA A 78 -3.60 1.57 11.05
C ALA A 78 -2.65 0.72 11.91
N TYR A 79 -2.42 -0.54 11.52
CA TYR A 79 -1.79 -1.53 12.41
C TYR A 79 -0.69 -2.36 11.76
N SER A 80 -0.61 -2.42 10.42
CA SER A 80 0.42 -3.23 9.77
C SER A 80 1.83 -2.67 10.04
N PRO A 81 2.81 -3.54 10.35
CA PRO A 81 4.14 -3.11 10.81
C PRO A 81 5.06 -2.74 9.63
N TRP A 82 4.75 -1.65 8.93
CA TRP A 82 5.59 -1.08 7.87
C TRP A 82 5.99 0.37 8.19
N GLU A 83 7.18 0.76 7.75
CA GLU A 83 7.77 2.07 8.08
C GLU A 83 7.43 3.13 7.04
N VAL A 84 6.71 4.18 7.48
CA VAL A 84 6.29 5.30 6.62
C VAL A 84 7.50 6.08 6.09
N THR A 85 8.52 6.26 6.92
CA THR A 85 9.76 6.97 6.57
C THR A 85 10.50 6.28 5.44
N GLU A 86 10.66 4.96 5.53
CA GLU A 86 11.30 4.13 4.52
C GLU A 86 10.50 4.11 3.22
N LEU A 87 9.16 3.97 3.29
CA LEU A 87 8.30 4.06 2.11
C LEU A 87 8.48 5.39 1.38
N ARG A 88 8.50 6.51 2.13
CA ARG A 88 8.72 7.86 1.56
C ARG A 88 10.10 7.98 0.92
N HIS A 89 11.13 7.44 1.57
CA HIS A 89 12.48 7.44 1.05
C HIS A 89 12.57 6.68 -0.28
N ARG A 90 12.07 5.44 -0.33
CA ARG A 90 12.04 4.63 -1.56
C ARG A 90 11.25 5.28 -2.69
N ARG A 91 10.11 5.89 -2.36
CA ARG A 91 9.30 6.63 -3.34
C ARG A 91 10.09 7.79 -3.93
N LEU A 92 10.76 8.58 -3.09
CA LEU A 92 11.59 9.70 -3.54
C LEU A 92 12.75 9.22 -4.43
N GLN A 93 13.45 8.16 -4.03
CA GLN A 93 14.54 7.58 -4.83
C GLN A 93 14.04 7.13 -6.22
N LYS A 94 12.90 6.45 -6.29
CA LYS A 94 12.27 6.06 -7.56
C LYS A 94 11.92 7.28 -8.43
N THR A 95 11.37 8.34 -7.83
CA THR A 95 11.07 9.59 -8.55
C THR A 95 12.35 10.21 -9.12
N LEU A 96 13.42 10.31 -8.31
CA LEU A 96 14.71 10.84 -8.76
C LEU A 96 15.32 10.01 -9.89
N GLN A 97 15.26 8.68 -9.80
CA GLN A 97 15.70 7.77 -10.86
C GLN A 97 14.91 7.98 -12.16
N ALA A 98 13.58 8.16 -12.07
CA ALA A 98 12.73 8.40 -13.23
C ALA A 98 13.03 9.75 -13.92
N LEU A 99 13.48 10.75 -13.16
CA LEU A 99 13.86 12.07 -13.68
C LEU A 99 15.23 12.08 -14.39
N LYS A 100 16.08 11.06 -14.20
CA LYS A 100 17.37 10.91 -14.90
C LYS A 100 18.31 12.14 -14.83
N GLY A 101 18.20 12.94 -13.78
CA GLY A 101 19.00 14.17 -13.61
C GLY A 101 18.53 15.35 -14.46
N GLU A 102 17.35 15.27 -15.09
CA GLU A 102 16.75 16.37 -15.82
C GLU A 102 16.44 17.56 -14.90
N LYS A 103 16.50 18.78 -15.45
CA LYS A 103 16.14 19.98 -14.70
C LYS A 103 14.64 19.96 -14.40
N ILE A 104 14.30 20.17 -13.14
CA ILE A 104 12.91 20.21 -12.67
C ILE A 104 12.58 21.55 -12.02
N ILE A 105 11.29 21.88 -12.01
CA ILE A 105 10.74 22.95 -11.19
C ILE A 105 10.13 22.29 -9.95
N MET A 106 10.68 22.59 -8.78
CA MET A 106 10.14 22.11 -7.51
C MET A 106 9.11 23.11 -6.98
N ILE A 107 7.86 22.66 -6.88
CA ILE A 107 6.77 23.44 -6.28
C ILE A 107 6.61 22.97 -4.83
N ILE A 108 6.79 23.89 -3.89
CA ILE A 108 6.60 23.63 -2.45
C ILE A 108 5.39 24.44 -2.02
N ASP A 109 4.38 23.75 -1.48
CA ASP A 109 3.19 24.34 -0.90
C ASP A 109 2.94 23.71 0.47
N GLU A 110 2.60 24.54 1.46
CA GLU A 110 2.21 24.08 2.78
C GLU A 110 0.69 23.91 2.85
N THR A 111 0.21 22.69 2.62
CA THR A 111 -1.22 22.39 2.82
C THR A 111 -1.46 22.05 4.30
N GLY A 112 -2.03 22.99 5.04
CA GLY A 112 -2.52 22.75 6.41
C GLY A 112 -3.91 22.14 6.41
N ASP A 113 -4.09 21.00 7.08
CA ASP A 113 -5.43 20.48 7.35
C ASP A 113 -5.49 19.86 8.75
N ARG A 114 -6.01 20.61 9.73
CA ARG A 114 -6.58 20.01 10.94
C ARG A 114 -8.02 19.67 10.63
N LYS A 115 -8.26 18.43 10.20
CA LYS A 115 -9.60 17.86 10.24
C LYS A 115 -10.11 17.99 11.68
N LYS A 116 -11.20 18.72 11.91
CA LYS A 116 -11.89 18.70 13.21
C LYS A 116 -12.16 17.23 13.53
N ARG A 117 -11.58 16.72 14.61
CA ARG A 117 -11.96 15.42 15.16
C ARG A 117 -13.44 15.56 15.51
N CYS A 118 -14.30 14.65 15.04
CA CYS A 118 -15.49 14.36 15.81
C CYS A 118 -14.95 13.68 17.07
N ASP A 119 -14.99 14.40 18.20
CA ASP A 119 -14.60 13.82 19.47
C ASP A 119 -15.45 12.55 19.70
N PRO A 120 -14.88 11.44 20.18
CA PRO A 120 -15.68 10.30 20.59
C PRO A 120 -16.65 10.76 21.67
N ALA A 121 -17.90 10.27 21.61
CA ALA A 121 -18.90 10.59 22.61
C ALA A 121 -18.34 10.31 24.02
N PRO A 122 -18.57 11.22 24.99
CA PRO A 122 -18.13 11.00 26.37
C PRO A 122 -18.73 9.70 26.91
N SER A 123 -17.89 8.95 27.64
CA SER A 123 -18.22 7.67 28.27
C SER A 123 -19.27 7.81 29.35
#